data_AF-A0A958SI09-F1
#
_entry.id   AF-A0A958SI09-F1
#
_cell.length_a   1.000
_cell.length_b   1.000
_cell.length_c   1.000
_cell.angle_alpha   90.00
_cell.angle_beta   90.00
_cell.angle_gamma   90.00
#
_symmetry.space_group_name_H-M   'P 1'
#
loop_
_entity.id
_entity.type
_entity.pdbx_description
1 polymer ?
#
loop_
_entity_poly.entity_id
_entity_poly.type
_entity_poly.pdbx_seq_one_letter_code
_entity_poly.pdbx_strand_id
1 'polypeptide(L)'
;MKKLALFLLSLSLIATAYEGPSQRVELEDVLVVALGGYNSCGSSNNPYSIGMYGQTEALVKKLSARTPKVKYIVACLRTAAPPTGEGRYVTSDAPNDIRVGDAAKLKSVIESMSTKNTPIFVIGHSYGGWLSMYLSTQLADRKLAGLFTVDPISPKTCGPVEVLIGAAGCHQAPRDLENGDILKTTAHWLNFFQTDDRWLTSSEIDEAQNFHITYDDSHTAIDGDDRVWTRIVTTVQSEVGLFRKDGFRND
;
A
#
# COMPACT_ATOMS: atom_id res chain seq x y z
N MET A 1 65.70 44.89 -21.72
CA MET A 1 65.93 43.73 -20.85
C MET A 1 64.77 42.77 -21.04
N LYS A 2 65.07 41.56 -21.54
CA LYS A 2 64.13 40.46 -21.83
C LYS A 2 64.08 39.50 -20.63
N LYS A 3 63.02 38.67 -20.61
CA LYS A 3 62.73 37.49 -19.73
C LYS A 3 61.99 37.89 -18.44
N LEU A 4 60.92 37.22 -18.01
CA LEU A 4 60.69 35.78 -18.04
C LEU A 4 59.17 35.48 -17.95
N ALA A 5 58.67 34.69 -18.89
CA ALA A 5 57.46 33.89 -18.76
C ALA A 5 57.89 32.46 -18.44
N LEU A 6 57.22 31.76 -17.50
CA LEU A 6 57.05 30.28 -17.44
C LEU A 6 56.34 29.93 -16.11
N PHE A 7 55.12 29.37 -16.20
CA PHE A 7 54.80 27.95 -15.98
C PHE A 7 54.59 27.56 -14.51
N LEU A 8 53.37 27.12 -14.19
CA LEU A 8 53.03 26.00 -13.29
C LEU A 8 51.51 25.75 -13.49
N LEU A 9 51.15 25.00 -14.53
CA LEU A 9 50.81 23.56 -14.50
C LEU A 9 49.52 23.25 -13.73
N SER A 10 48.49 23.04 -14.56
CA SER A 10 47.22 22.37 -14.33
C SER A 10 47.34 21.07 -13.54
N LEU A 11 46.73 21.01 -12.35
CA LEU A 11 46.25 19.76 -11.76
C LEU A 11 44.78 19.57 -12.15
N SER A 12 44.55 19.01 -13.33
CA SER A 12 43.26 18.41 -13.66
C SER A 12 43.26 17.01 -13.05
N LEU A 13 42.80 16.88 -11.80
CA LEU A 13 42.50 15.57 -11.22
C LEU A 13 41.37 14.95 -12.06
N ILE A 14 41.73 14.02 -12.94
CA ILE A 14 40.78 13.12 -13.58
C ILE A 14 40.36 12.14 -12.49
N ALA A 15 39.29 12.46 -11.78
CA ALA A 15 38.55 11.47 -11.00
C ALA A 15 37.79 10.59 -12.00
N THR A 16 38.44 9.56 -12.54
CA THR A 16 37.75 8.45 -13.17
C THR A 16 36.98 7.72 -12.07
N ALA A 17 35.73 8.11 -11.89
CA ALA A 17 34.76 7.33 -11.13
C ALA A 17 34.71 5.96 -11.81
N TYR A 18 35.36 4.98 -11.19
CA TYR A 18 35.26 3.59 -11.58
C TYR A 18 33.84 3.15 -11.23
N GLU A 19 32.92 3.31 -12.19
CA GLU A 19 31.62 2.64 -12.17
C GLU A 19 31.90 1.16 -12.39
N GLY A 20 32.30 0.48 -11.31
CA GLY A 20 32.34 -0.97 -11.28
C GLY A 20 30.99 -1.51 -11.75
N PRO A 21 30.96 -2.67 -12.43
CA PRO A 21 29.72 -3.23 -12.97
C PRO A 21 28.69 -3.26 -11.84
N SER A 22 27.64 -2.45 -11.96
CA SER A 22 26.56 -2.46 -10.99
C SER A 22 25.97 -3.86 -11.05
N GLN A 23 26.24 -4.65 -10.01
CA GLN A 23 25.57 -5.92 -9.84
C GLN A 23 24.09 -5.55 -9.73
N ARG A 24 23.35 -5.80 -10.82
CA ARG A 24 21.90 -5.75 -10.79
C ARG A 24 21.50 -6.79 -9.76
N VAL A 25 21.13 -6.33 -8.58
CA VAL A 25 20.41 -7.15 -7.62
C VAL A 25 19.14 -7.56 -8.35
N GLU A 26 19.09 -8.81 -8.80
CA GLU A 26 17.84 -9.37 -9.33
C GLU A 26 16.83 -9.31 -8.19
N LEU A 27 15.81 -8.48 -8.33
CA LEU A 27 14.75 -8.38 -7.33
C LEU A 27 14.03 -9.74 -7.26
N GLU A 28 14.05 -10.34 -6.07
CA GLU A 28 13.68 -11.75 -5.88
C GLU A 28 12.17 -12.01 -6.07
N ASP A 29 11.28 -11.08 -5.70
CA ASP A 29 9.82 -11.08 -5.92
C ASP A 29 9.24 -9.75 -5.38
N VAL A 30 8.04 -9.33 -5.80
CA VAL A 30 7.25 -8.26 -5.14
C VAL A 30 5.88 -8.80 -4.75
N LEU A 31 5.36 -8.46 -3.56
CA LEU A 31 4.03 -8.86 -3.11
C LEU A 31 3.10 -7.64 -2.91
N VAL A 32 1.96 -7.64 -3.61
CA VAL A 32 0.88 -6.65 -3.45
C VAL A 32 -0.32 -7.29 -2.77
N VAL A 33 -0.80 -6.71 -1.67
CA VAL A 33 -1.97 -7.19 -0.92
C VAL A 33 -3.04 -6.11 -0.95
N ALA A 34 -4.23 -6.42 -1.48
CA ALA A 34 -5.37 -5.50 -1.55
C ALA A 34 -6.55 -6.05 -0.73
N LEU A 35 -7.04 -5.24 0.21
CA LEU A 35 -8.04 -5.64 1.22
C LEU A 35 -9.27 -4.73 1.16
N GLY A 36 -10.41 -5.30 0.74
CA GLY A 36 -11.69 -4.61 0.74
C GLY A 36 -12.34 -4.50 2.13
N GLY A 37 -13.24 -3.52 2.25
CA GLY A 37 -14.01 -3.25 3.47
C GLY A 37 -15.15 -4.22 3.75
N TYR A 38 -16.02 -3.84 4.70
CA TYR A 38 -17.22 -4.59 5.06
C TYR A 38 -18.11 -4.89 3.85
N ASN A 39 -18.57 -6.13 3.72
CA ASN A 39 -19.44 -6.61 2.65
C ASN A 39 -18.90 -6.37 1.21
N SER A 40 -17.60 -6.11 1.07
CA SER A 40 -16.96 -5.85 -0.22
C SER A 40 -16.89 -7.08 -1.13
N CYS A 41 -17.16 -8.28 -0.59
CA CYS A 41 -17.33 -9.48 -1.41
C CYS A 41 -18.60 -9.45 -2.27
N GLY A 42 -19.55 -8.55 -1.96
CA GLY A 42 -20.84 -8.45 -2.65
C GLY A 42 -21.68 -9.74 -2.61
N SER A 43 -22.72 -9.79 -3.44
CA SER A 43 -23.56 -10.98 -3.61
C SER A 43 -22.86 -12.13 -4.32
N SER A 44 -21.79 -11.83 -5.07
CA SER A 44 -20.97 -12.81 -5.80
C SER A 44 -20.03 -13.61 -4.90
N ASN A 45 -19.83 -13.19 -3.64
CA ASN A 45 -18.79 -13.71 -2.74
C ASN A 45 -17.40 -13.75 -3.41
N ASN A 46 -17.09 -12.78 -4.26
CA ASN A 46 -15.88 -12.75 -5.07
C ASN A 46 -14.92 -11.63 -4.59
N PRO A 47 -13.67 -11.94 -4.21
CA PRO A 47 -12.67 -10.95 -3.84
C PRO A 47 -12.36 -9.90 -4.91
N TYR A 48 -12.60 -10.22 -6.18
CA TYR A 48 -12.43 -9.26 -7.28
C TYR A 48 -13.53 -8.18 -7.32
N SER A 49 -14.56 -8.27 -6.47
CA SER A 49 -15.64 -7.27 -6.37
C SER A 49 -15.30 -6.09 -5.45
N ILE A 50 -14.11 -6.04 -4.85
CA ILE A 50 -13.68 -4.86 -4.08
C ILE A 50 -13.54 -3.64 -4.99
N GLY A 51 -13.95 -2.46 -4.51
CA GLY A 51 -13.95 -1.22 -5.31
C GLY A 51 -12.58 -0.88 -5.91
N MET A 52 -11.51 -1.17 -5.17
CA MET A 52 -10.12 -0.97 -5.58
C MET A 52 -9.54 -2.01 -6.57
N TYR A 53 -10.27 -3.05 -6.96
CA TYR A 53 -9.68 -4.18 -7.70
C TYR A 53 -9.08 -3.74 -9.05
N GLY A 54 -9.82 -2.97 -9.86
CA GLY A 54 -9.35 -2.55 -11.18
C GLY A 54 -8.04 -1.74 -11.12
N GLN A 55 -7.89 -0.91 -10.10
CA GLN A 55 -6.70 -0.11 -9.88
C GLN A 55 -5.52 -0.96 -9.35
N THR A 56 -5.81 -1.92 -8.46
CA THR A 56 -4.85 -2.92 -8.00
C THR A 56 -4.32 -3.75 -9.16
N GLU A 57 -5.20 -4.23 -10.04
CA GLU A 57 -4.83 -4.99 -11.25
C GLU A 57 -3.94 -4.14 -12.17
N ALA A 58 -4.28 -2.86 -12.38
CA ALA A 58 -3.46 -1.94 -13.16
C ALA A 58 -2.06 -1.73 -12.56
N LEU A 59 -1.95 -1.62 -11.24
CA LEU A 59 -0.67 -1.57 -10.52
C LEU A 59 0.13 -2.86 -10.74
N VAL A 60 -0.46 -4.03 -10.49
CA VAL A 60 0.20 -5.34 -10.66
C VAL A 60 0.69 -5.51 -12.11
N LYS A 61 -0.11 -5.13 -13.10
CA LYS A 61 0.28 -5.17 -14.52
C LYS A 61 1.45 -4.24 -14.83
N LYS A 62 1.45 -3.01 -14.29
CA LYS A 62 2.56 -2.05 -14.45
C LYS A 62 3.86 -2.59 -13.85
N LEU A 63 3.78 -3.23 -12.68
CA LEU A 63 4.94 -3.84 -12.03
C LEU A 63 5.45 -5.05 -12.85
N SER A 64 4.55 -5.94 -13.26
CA SER A 64 4.88 -7.16 -14.00
C SER A 64 5.55 -6.90 -15.35
N ALA A 65 5.31 -5.73 -15.94
CA ALA A 65 5.99 -5.31 -17.16
C ALA A 65 7.49 -5.00 -16.96
N ARG A 66 7.96 -4.88 -15.71
CA ARG A 66 9.33 -4.45 -15.37
C ARG A 66 10.02 -5.32 -14.33
N THR A 67 9.27 -6.06 -13.53
CA THR A 67 9.79 -7.05 -12.58
C THR A 67 9.28 -8.44 -12.97
N PRO A 68 10.17 -9.46 -13.03
CA PRO A 68 9.82 -10.77 -13.57
C PRO A 68 8.83 -11.57 -12.70
N LYS A 69 8.63 -11.18 -11.42
CA LYS A 69 7.73 -11.88 -10.52
C LYS A 69 6.99 -10.92 -9.58
N VAL A 70 5.75 -10.64 -9.91
CA VAL A 70 4.81 -9.92 -9.04
C VAL A 70 3.77 -10.91 -8.55
N LYS A 71 3.72 -11.09 -7.24
CA LYS A 71 2.71 -11.87 -6.54
C LYS A 71 1.63 -10.93 -6.01
N TYR A 72 0.41 -11.44 -5.88
CA TYR A 72 -0.67 -10.67 -5.28
C TYR A 72 -1.60 -11.50 -4.41
N ILE A 73 -2.24 -10.81 -3.47
CA ILE A 73 -3.38 -11.28 -2.70
C ILE A 73 -4.48 -10.23 -2.85
N VAL A 74 -5.67 -10.67 -3.27
CA VAL A 74 -6.87 -9.82 -3.26
C VAL A 74 -7.85 -10.46 -2.30
N ALA A 75 -8.31 -9.70 -1.30
CA ALA A 75 -9.23 -10.18 -0.28
C ALA A 75 -10.37 -9.20 -0.05
N CYS A 76 -11.52 -9.75 0.35
CA CYS A 76 -12.71 -9.00 0.71
C CYS A 76 -13.28 -9.52 2.04
N LEU A 77 -13.99 -8.65 2.77
CA LEU A 77 -14.73 -9.05 3.96
C LEU A 77 -16.20 -9.31 3.59
N ARG A 78 -16.80 -10.29 4.28
CA ARG A 78 -18.26 -10.53 4.21
C ARG A 78 -18.96 -9.67 5.24
N THR A 79 -19.79 -10.27 6.09
CA THR A 79 -20.64 -9.57 7.07
C THR A 79 -20.07 -9.55 8.48
N ALA A 80 -18.92 -10.20 8.71
CA ALA A 80 -18.27 -10.21 10.01
C ALA A 80 -17.06 -9.26 9.98
N ALA A 81 -16.92 -8.47 11.04
CA ALA A 81 -15.83 -7.51 11.16
C ALA A 81 -14.48 -8.20 11.46
N PRO A 82 -13.34 -7.66 10.97
CA PRO A 82 -12.02 -8.15 11.33
C PRO A 82 -11.72 -7.92 12.83
N PRO A 83 -10.74 -8.64 13.43
CA PRO A 83 -9.79 -9.54 12.79
C PRO A 83 -10.31 -10.98 12.58
N THR A 84 -11.38 -11.37 13.27
CA THR A 84 -11.92 -12.75 13.24
C THR A 84 -13.01 -12.96 12.18
N GLY A 85 -13.47 -11.88 11.55
CA GLY A 85 -14.48 -11.95 10.51
C GLY A 85 -14.04 -12.77 9.30
N GLU A 86 -14.90 -13.69 8.87
CA GLU A 86 -14.66 -14.51 7.69
C GLU A 86 -14.65 -13.66 6.41
N GLY A 87 -13.53 -13.68 5.70
CA GLY A 87 -13.37 -13.09 4.38
C GLY A 87 -13.29 -14.12 3.26
N ARG A 88 -13.10 -13.61 2.04
CA ARG A 88 -12.69 -14.40 0.87
C ARG A 88 -11.40 -13.83 0.33
N TYR A 89 -10.54 -14.68 -0.23
CA TYR A 89 -9.32 -14.21 -0.87
C TYR A 89 -8.91 -15.11 -2.05
N VAL A 90 -8.12 -14.53 -2.94
CA VAL A 90 -7.43 -15.21 -4.05
C VAL A 90 -5.96 -14.82 -4.04
N THR A 91 -5.14 -15.64 -4.66
CA THR A 91 -3.67 -15.43 -4.74
C THR A 91 -3.23 -15.49 -6.20
N SER A 92 -2.14 -14.81 -6.56
CA SER A 92 -1.55 -14.89 -7.91
C SER A 92 -1.30 -16.31 -8.41
N ASP A 93 -0.99 -17.24 -7.50
CA ASP A 93 -0.66 -18.64 -7.84
C ASP A 93 -1.92 -19.50 -8.05
N ALA A 94 -3.08 -19.00 -7.65
CA ALA A 94 -4.37 -19.66 -7.77
C ALA A 94 -5.49 -18.62 -7.92
N PRO A 95 -5.51 -17.85 -9.02
CA PRO A 95 -6.40 -16.70 -9.17
C PRO A 95 -7.88 -17.09 -9.31
N ASN A 96 -8.16 -18.32 -9.71
CA ASN A 96 -9.51 -18.85 -9.85
C ASN A 96 -9.98 -19.65 -8.62
N ASP A 97 -9.15 -19.78 -7.58
CA ASP A 97 -9.44 -20.53 -6.36
C ASP A 97 -9.83 -19.56 -5.24
N ILE A 98 -11.13 -19.32 -5.10
CA ILE A 98 -11.66 -18.48 -4.02
C ILE A 98 -11.57 -19.23 -2.71
N ARG A 99 -10.73 -18.72 -1.81
CA ARG A 99 -10.47 -19.29 -0.49
C ARG A 99 -11.16 -18.52 0.61
N VAL A 100 -11.29 -19.16 1.76
CA VAL A 100 -11.87 -18.59 2.98
C VAL A 100 -10.78 -18.37 4.01
N GLY A 101 -10.82 -17.23 4.71
CA GLY A 101 -9.86 -16.93 5.77
C GLY A 101 -10.21 -15.67 6.55
N ASP A 102 -9.69 -15.58 7.77
CA ASP A 102 -9.70 -14.40 8.61
C ASP A 102 -8.31 -13.70 8.57
N ALA A 103 -8.06 -12.75 9.48
CA ALA A 103 -6.79 -12.05 9.55
C ALA A 103 -5.60 -12.99 9.84
N ALA A 104 -5.78 -13.99 10.70
CA ALA A 104 -4.73 -14.95 11.02
C ALA A 104 -4.36 -15.80 9.80
N LYS A 105 -5.37 -16.25 9.04
CA LYS A 105 -5.14 -16.97 7.78
C LYS A 105 -4.45 -16.10 6.74
N LEU A 106 -4.88 -14.84 6.57
CA LEU A 106 -4.24 -13.91 5.63
C LEU A 106 -2.78 -13.65 5.99
N LYS A 107 -2.45 -13.48 7.28
CA LYS A 107 -1.06 -13.39 7.76
C LYS A 107 -0.23 -14.60 7.30
N SER A 108 -0.71 -15.81 7.55
CA SER A 108 0.01 -17.03 7.14
C SER A 108 0.18 -17.14 5.63
N VAL A 109 -0.80 -16.68 4.84
CA VAL A 109 -0.69 -16.65 3.37
C VAL A 109 0.37 -15.64 2.94
N ILE A 110 0.37 -14.43 3.49
CA ILE A 110 1.41 -13.42 3.23
C ILE A 110 2.80 -13.98 3.53
N GLU A 111 2.97 -14.61 4.69
CA GLU A 111 4.24 -15.23 5.11
C GLU A 111 4.69 -16.38 4.20
N SER A 112 3.74 -17.13 3.63
CA SER A 112 4.03 -18.21 2.68
C SER A 112 4.40 -17.72 1.28
N MET A 113 3.91 -16.54 0.90
CA MET A 113 4.14 -15.95 -0.43
C MET A 113 5.37 -15.03 -0.47
N SER A 114 5.93 -14.67 0.68
CA SER A 114 7.04 -13.72 0.82
C SER A 114 8.24 -14.30 1.57
N THR A 115 9.44 -13.89 1.17
CA THR A 115 10.66 -14.08 1.97
C THR A 115 10.88 -12.87 2.88
N LYS A 116 11.97 -12.83 3.65
CA LYS A 116 12.33 -11.62 4.42
C LYS A 116 12.76 -10.44 3.55
N ASN A 117 13.11 -10.70 2.29
CA ASN A 117 13.60 -9.70 1.34
C ASN A 117 12.53 -9.26 0.33
N THR A 118 11.38 -9.94 0.28
CA THR A 118 10.28 -9.57 -0.61
C THR A 118 9.68 -8.24 -0.16
N PRO A 119 9.67 -7.18 -1.00
CA PRO A 119 8.93 -5.96 -0.70
C PRO A 119 7.43 -6.26 -0.65
N ILE A 120 6.79 -5.93 0.48
CA ILE A 120 5.36 -6.14 0.70
C ILE A 120 4.65 -4.79 0.73
N PHE A 121 3.65 -4.63 -0.15
CA PHE A 121 2.78 -3.47 -0.21
C PHE A 121 1.36 -3.89 0.18
N VAL A 122 0.81 -3.28 1.23
CA VAL A 122 -0.54 -3.58 1.71
C VAL A 122 -1.43 -2.36 1.52
N ILE A 123 -2.54 -2.53 0.79
CA ILE A 123 -3.52 -1.52 0.47
C ILE A 123 -4.86 -1.98 1.06
N GLY A 124 -5.55 -1.11 1.80
CA GLY A 124 -6.88 -1.47 2.28
C GLY A 124 -7.82 -0.29 2.43
N HIS A 125 -9.11 -0.55 2.23
CA HIS A 125 -10.18 0.44 2.31
C HIS A 125 -11.15 0.14 3.44
N SER A 126 -11.66 1.16 4.13
CA SER A 126 -12.68 0.98 5.18
C SER A 126 -12.18 -0.02 6.25
N TYR A 127 -12.93 -1.07 6.58
CA TYR A 127 -12.43 -2.17 7.44
C TYR A 127 -11.21 -2.91 6.87
N GLY A 128 -11.05 -2.94 5.55
CA GLY A 128 -9.85 -3.43 4.90
C GLY A 128 -8.63 -2.55 5.23
N GLY A 129 -8.81 -1.24 5.37
CA GLY A 129 -7.78 -0.30 5.83
C GLY A 129 -7.36 -0.59 7.28
N TRP A 130 -8.33 -0.80 8.17
CA TRP A 130 -8.06 -1.27 9.53
C TRP A 130 -7.36 -2.63 9.55
N LEU A 131 -7.78 -3.57 8.70
CA LEU A 131 -7.17 -4.90 8.60
C LEU A 131 -5.73 -4.81 8.09
N SER A 132 -5.43 -3.91 7.15
CA SER A 132 -4.06 -3.62 6.69
C SER A 132 -3.18 -3.12 7.84
N MET A 133 -3.70 -2.18 8.64
CA MET A 133 -3.02 -1.70 9.85
C MET A 133 -2.79 -2.84 10.85
N TYR A 134 -3.82 -3.64 11.13
CA TYR A 134 -3.70 -4.80 12.02
C TYR A 134 -2.63 -5.78 11.52
N LEU A 135 -2.67 -6.18 10.25
CA LEU A 135 -1.69 -7.11 9.67
C LEU A 135 -0.26 -6.57 9.73
N SER A 136 -0.06 -5.26 9.59
CA SER A 136 1.27 -4.66 9.71
C SER A 136 1.89 -4.90 11.10
N THR A 137 1.10 -4.81 12.18
CA THR A 137 1.56 -5.14 13.54
C THR A 137 1.92 -6.62 13.68
N GLN A 138 1.20 -7.50 12.96
CA GLN A 138 1.41 -8.95 13.02
C GLN A 138 2.59 -9.41 12.15
N LEU A 139 3.02 -8.57 11.20
CA LEU A 139 4.12 -8.83 10.24
C LEU A 139 5.37 -8.01 10.60
N ALA A 140 5.56 -7.68 11.87
CA ALA A 140 6.63 -6.82 12.33
C ALA A 140 8.05 -7.30 11.94
N ASP A 141 8.25 -8.61 11.78
CA ASP A 141 9.51 -9.23 11.35
C ASP A 141 9.78 -9.13 9.84
N ARG A 142 8.78 -8.73 9.05
CA ARG A 142 8.88 -8.61 7.58
C ARG A 142 9.13 -7.20 7.07
N LYS A 143 8.87 -6.18 7.89
CA LYS A 143 8.92 -4.74 7.54
C LYS A 143 8.26 -4.42 6.19
N LEU A 144 7.07 -3.84 6.22
CA LEU A 144 6.33 -3.49 5.00
C LEU A 144 7.06 -2.42 4.20
N ALA A 145 7.13 -2.64 2.88
CA ALA A 145 7.62 -1.64 1.93
C ALA A 145 6.60 -0.51 1.76
N GLY A 146 5.30 -0.80 1.91
CA GLY A 146 4.29 0.26 1.99
C GLY A 146 2.99 -0.22 2.63
N LEU A 147 2.37 0.68 3.38
CA LEU A 147 1.03 0.58 3.94
C LEU A 147 0.20 1.75 3.41
N PHE A 148 -0.88 1.45 2.72
CA PHE A 148 -1.77 2.43 2.11
C PHE A 148 -3.18 2.22 2.69
N THR A 149 -3.61 3.14 3.54
CA THR A 149 -4.95 3.11 4.13
C THR A 149 -5.85 4.08 3.39
N VAL A 150 -6.95 3.58 2.83
CA VAL A 150 -7.93 4.37 2.09
C VAL A 150 -9.20 4.44 2.93
N ASP A 151 -9.48 5.62 3.46
CA ASP A 151 -10.62 5.92 4.33
C ASP A 151 -10.84 4.84 5.41
N PRO A 152 -9.79 4.52 6.21
CA PRO A 152 -9.86 3.42 7.15
C PRO A 152 -10.86 3.74 8.26
N ILE A 153 -11.64 2.75 8.68
CA ILE A 153 -12.56 2.88 9.82
C ILE A 153 -12.39 1.69 10.75
N SER A 154 -12.55 1.92 12.06
CA SER A 154 -12.36 0.85 13.04
C SER A 154 -13.64 0.05 13.25
N PRO A 155 -13.61 -1.29 13.16
CA PRO A 155 -14.76 -2.12 13.52
C PRO A 155 -15.10 -2.06 15.02
N LYS A 156 -14.19 -1.56 15.87
CA LYS A 156 -14.45 -1.43 17.32
C LYS A 156 -15.26 -0.18 17.66
N THR A 157 -15.04 0.93 16.92
CA THR A 157 -15.71 2.22 17.18
C THR A 157 -16.79 2.55 16.14
N CYS A 158 -16.77 1.86 15.01
CA CYS A 158 -17.75 1.96 13.93
C CYS A 158 -18.18 0.56 13.50
N GLY A 159 -18.99 -0.11 14.32
CA GLY A 159 -19.60 -1.40 14.00
C GLY A 159 -20.80 -1.29 13.05
N PRO A 160 -21.44 -2.42 12.68
CA PRO A 160 -22.57 -2.40 11.75
C PRO A 160 -23.76 -1.54 12.23
N VAL A 161 -24.00 -1.46 13.53
CA VAL A 161 -25.08 -0.63 14.09
C VAL A 161 -24.70 0.84 14.06
N GLU A 162 -23.45 1.15 14.40
CA GLU A 162 -22.89 2.50 14.41
C GLU A 162 -22.90 3.12 13.00
N VAL A 163 -22.58 2.33 11.97
CA VAL A 163 -22.71 2.73 10.57
C VAL A 163 -24.16 3.13 10.25
N LEU A 164 -25.17 2.39 10.73
CA LEU A 164 -26.57 2.68 10.45
C LEU A 164 -27.09 3.97 11.11
N ILE A 165 -26.38 4.52 12.10
CA ILE A 165 -26.79 5.73 12.81
C ILE A 165 -25.81 6.89 12.60
N GLY A 166 -24.76 6.72 11.77
CA GLY A 166 -23.72 7.73 11.57
C GLY A 166 -23.02 8.11 12.88
N ALA A 167 -22.63 7.11 13.68
CA ALA A 167 -22.02 7.38 14.99
C ALA A 167 -20.68 8.14 14.83
N ALA A 168 -20.30 8.93 15.84
CA ALA A 168 -19.06 9.72 15.78
C ALA A 168 -17.79 8.87 15.51
N GLY A 169 -17.76 7.62 15.95
CA GLY A 169 -16.66 6.69 15.68
C GLY A 169 -16.55 6.24 14.21
N CYS A 170 -17.57 6.50 13.39
CA CYS A 170 -17.63 6.30 11.94
C CYS A 170 -17.14 7.51 11.14
N HIS A 171 -16.55 8.50 11.82
CA HIS A 171 -15.96 9.70 11.21
C HIS A 171 -14.52 9.92 11.69
N GLN A 172 -13.87 8.84 12.14
CA GLN A 172 -12.53 8.87 12.74
C GLN A 172 -11.70 7.71 12.22
N ALA A 173 -10.43 7.98 11.94
CA ALA A 173 -9.48 6.94 11.64
C ALA A 173 -9.25 6.01 12.84
N PRO A 174 -8.83 4.75 12.62
CA PRO A 174 -8.51 3.82 13.69
C PRO A 174 -7.48 4.37 14.67
N ARG A 175 -7.83 4.36 15.95
CA ARG A 175 -6.95 4.67 17.09
C ARG A 175 -6.85 3.53 18.10
N ASP A 176 -7.50 2.41 17.80
CA ASP A 176 -7.58 1.23 18.65
C ASP A 176 -6.47 0.19 18.37
N LEU A 177 -5.43 0.62 17.64
CA LEU A 177 -4.21 -0.11 17.32
C LEU A 177 -2.99 0.72 17.76
N GLU A 178 -1.87 0.05 18.04
CA GLU A 178 -0.60 0.69 18.42
C GLU A 178 0.09 1.29 17.18
N ASN A 179 -0.37 2.45 16.71
CA ASN A 179 0.13 3.11 15.50
C ASN A 179 1.65 3.38 15.53
N GLY A 180 2.20 3.63 16.72
CA GLY A 180 3.65 3.78 16.90
C GLY A 180 4.45 2.53 16.50
N ASP A 181 3.87 1.34 16.61
CA ASP A 181 4.51 0.10 16.16
C ASP A 181 4.35 -0.08 14.64
N ILE A 182 3.20 0.28 14.09
CA ILE A 182 2.96 0.28 12.63
C ILE A 182 3.97 1.16 11.90
N LEU A 183 4.25 2.36 12.44
CA LEU A 183 5.23 3.29 11.89
C LEU A 183 6.64 2.68 11.86
N LYS A 184 7.05 1.95 12.91
CA LYS A 184 8.37 1.30 12.96
C LYS A 184 8.50 0.15 11.95
N THR A 185 7.39 -0.51 11.63
CA THR A 185 7.37 -1.68 10.75
C THR A 185 7.07 -1.35 9.29
N THR A 186 6.91 -0.07 8.93
CA THR A 186 6.51 0.33 7.57
C THR A 186 7.46 1.39 7.03
N ALA A 187 7.96 1.19 5.81
CA ALA A 187 8.81 2.19 5.14
C ALA A 187 8.00 3.42 4.69
N HIS A 188 6.83 3.19 4.08
CA HIS A 188 5.92 4.24 3.64
C HIS A 188 4.52 3.98 4.20
N TRP A 189 4.00 4.85 5.05
CA TRP A 189 2.61 4.78 5.50
C TRP A 189 1.85 6.01 5.00
N LEU A 190 0.96 5.80 4.02
CA LEU A 190 0.14 6.84 3.43
C LEU A 190 -1.32 6.60 3.82
N ASN A 191 -1.94 7.62 4.42
CA ASN A 191 -3.35 7.61 4.78
C ASN A 191 -4.12 8.57 3.88
N PHE A 192 -5.05 8.04 3.11
CA PHE A 192 -5.97 8.79 2.27
C PHE A 192 -7.32 8.81 2.98
N PHE A 193 -7.91 9.98 3.17
CA PHE A 193 -9.19 10.09 3.88
C PHE A 193 -10.04 11.19 3.25
N GLN A 194 -11.34 11.16 3.51
CA GLN A 194 -12.30 12.21 3.17
C GLN A 194 -13.09 12.57 4.43
N THR A 195 -13.63 13.78 4.52
CA THR A 195 -14.43 14.23 5.68
C THR A 195 -15.84 14.70 5.33
N ASP A 196 -16.19 14.62 4.05
CA ASP A 196 -17.35 15.31 3.49
C ASP A 196 -18.59 14.39 3.37
N ASP A 197 -18.41 13.06 3.42
CA ASP A 197 -19.53 12.11 3.54
C ASP A 197 -20.21 12.26 4.92
N ARG A 198 -21.52 12.46 4.91
CA ARG A 198 -22.31 12.64 6.13
C ARG A 198 -22.53 11.35 6.92
N TRP A 199 -22.22 10.20 6.33
CA TRP A 199 -22.59 8.90 6.86
C TRP A 199 -21.40 8.07 7.33
N LEU A 200 -20.30 8.11 6.58
CA LEU A 200 -19.12 7.30 6.88
C LEU A 200 -17.89 7.98 6.29
N THR A 201 -16.96 8.34 7.17
CA THR A 201 -15.68 8.97 6.81
C THR A 201 -14.57 8.48 7.72
N SER A 202 -13.34 8.84 7.37
CA SER A 202 -12.19 8.71 8.24
C SER A 202 -11.63 10.09 8.62
N SER A 203 -10.44 10.09 9.20
CA SER A 203 -9.70 11.29 9.59
C SER A 203 -8.21 11.11 9.34
N GLU A 204 -7.44 12.11 9.75
CA GLU A 204 -5.99 11.99 9.85
C GLU A 204 -5.57 10.90 10.84
N ILE A 205 -4.42 10.29 10.55
CA ILE A 205 -3.66 9.42 11.45
C ILE A 205 -2.33 10.11 11.71
N ASP A 206 -2.05 10.51 12.95
CA ASP A 206 -0.90 11.37 13.31
C ASP A 206 0.45 10.80 12.84
N GLU A 207 0.59 9.47 12.84
CA GLU A 207 1.82 8.77 12.44
C GLU A 207 1.98 8.60 10.92
N ALA A 208 0.91 8.75 10.14
CA ALA A 208 0.92 8.51 8.70
C ALA A 208 1.13 9.79 7.89
N GLN A 209 1.57 9.64 6.64
CA GLN A 209 1.50 10.72 5.67
C GLN A 209 0.05 10.89 5.19
N ASN A 210 -0.61 11.94 5.67
CA ASN A 210 -2.03 12.19 5.44
C ASN A 210 -2.30 12.91 4.11
N PHE A 211 -3.32 12.44 3.39
CA PHE A 211 -3.84 13.03 2.16
C PHE A 211 -5.36 13.15 2.23
N HIS A 212 -5.82 14.37 2.47
CA HIS A 212 -7.25 14.66 2.40
C HIS A 212 -7.70 14.73 0.94
N ILE A 213 -8.72 13.95 0.61
CA ILE A 213 -9.37 13.89 -0.70
C ILE A 213 -10.81 14.38 -0.53
N THR A 214 -11.10 15.58 -1.01
CA THR A 214 -12.45 16.18 -0.97
C THR A 214 -13.39 15.47 -1.95
N TYR A 215 -14.57 15.08 -1.46
CA TYR A 215 -15.61 14.34 -2.18
C TYR A 215 -17.00 14.67 -1.63
N ASP A 216 -17.96 15.05 -2.47
CA ASP A 216 -19.38 15.14 -2.06
C ASP A 216 -20.12 13.86 -2.45
N ASP A 217 -19.51 12.70 -2.20
CA ASP A 217 -20.00 11.38 -2.61
C ASP A 217 -19.76 10.34 -1.50
N SER A 218 -20.11 9.09 -1.75
CA SER A 218 -20.04 7.97 -0.81
C SER A 218 -18.63 7.64 -0.32
N HIS A 219 -18.55 7.04 0.88
CA HIS A 219 -17.38 6.38 1.47
C HIS A 219 -16.56 5.50 0.51
N THR A 220 -17.21 4.91 -0.50
CA THR A 220 -16.58 4.04 -1.49
C THR A 220 -15.97 4.77 -2.69
N ALA A 221 -16.29 6.05 -2.92
CA ALA A 221 -15.86 6.79 -4.11
C ALA A 221 -14.34 6.97 -4.16
N ILE A 222 -13.70 7.16 -3.00
CA ILE A 222 -12.25 7.35 -2.87
C ILE A 222 -11.42 6.15 -3.36
N ASP A 223 -11.98 4.93 -3.37
CA ASP A 223 -11.28 3.72 -3.84
C ASP A 223 -10.97 3.74 -5.34
N GLY A 224 -11.70 4.55 -6.10
CA GLY A 224 -11.49 4.74 -7.54
C GLY A 224 -10.69 6.00 -7.88
N ASP A 225 -10.27 6.82 -6.90
CA ASP A 225 -9.71 8.15 -7.15
C ASP A 225 -8.31 8.10 -7.76
N ASP A 226 -8.13 8.72 -8.93
CA ASP A 226 -6.84 8.72 -9.64
C ASP A 226 -5.70 9.42 -8.86
N ARG A 227 -6.01 10.39 -8.00
CA ARG A 227 -5.02 11.09 -7.15
C ARG A 227 -4.48 10.15 -6.07
N VAL A 228 -5.34 9.30 -5.50
CA VAL A 228 -4.94 8.23 -4.56
C VAL A 228 -4.01 7.25 -5.28
N TRP A 229 -4.45 6.70 -6.41
CA TRP A 229 -3.71 5.68 -7.14
C TRP A 229 -2.42 6.18 -7.77
N THR A 230 -2.38 7.43 -8.23
CA THR A 230 -1.14 8.04 -8.72
C THR A 230 -0.07 8.06 -7.64
N ARG A 231 -0.43 8.41 -6.40
CA ARG A 231 0.51 8.41 -5.27
C ARG A 231 0.94 7.00 -4.89
N ILE A 232 0.01 6.06 -4.76
CA ILE A 232 0.33 4.66 -4.46
C ILE A 232 1.28 4.09 -5.53
N VAL A 233 0.95 4.22 -6.82
CA VAL A 233 1.77 3.71 -7.93
C VAL A 233 3.16 4.35 -7.91
N THR A 234 3.25 5.67 -7.70
CA THR A 234 4.53 6.39 -7.63
C THR A 234 5.39 5.87 -6.49
N THR A 235 4.83 5.74 -5.28
CA THR A 235 5.55 5.21 -4.10
C THR A 235 6.03 3.79 -4.36
N VAL A 236 5.15 2.90 -4.84
CA VAL A 236 5.51 1.51 -5.12
C VAL A 236 6.63 1.43 -6.17
N GLN A 237 6.52 2.17 -7.28
CA GLN A 237 7.53 2.19 -8.33
C GLN A 237 8.88 2.74 -7.87
N SER A 238 8.88 3.74 -6.98
CA SER A 238 10.09 4.27 -6.36
C SER A 238 10.77 3.20 -5.51
N GLU A 239 10.00 2.53 -4.67
CA GLU A 239 10.51 1.53 -3.73
C GLU A 239 11.07 0.29 -4.44
N VAL A 240 10.45 -0.13 -5.55
CA VAL A 240 10.95 -1.25 -6.36
C VAL A 240 12.02 -0.83 -7.39
N GLY A 241 12.57 0.39 -7.30
CA GLY A 241 13.67 0.85 -8.13
C GLY A 241 13.33 1.02 -9.62
N LEU A 242 12.06 1.23 -9.94
CA LEU A 242 11.59 1.39 -11.32
C LEU A 242 11.72 2.82 -11.86
N PHE A 243 12.01 3.80 -11.00
CA PHE A 243 12.54 5.08 -11.42
C PHE A 243 14.04 4.93 -11.67
N ARG A 244 14.39 4.71 -12.94
CA ARG A 244 15.78 4.91 -13.36
C ARG A 244 16.18 6.34 -12.98
N LYS A 245 17.34 6.50 -12.35
CA LYS A 245 18.05 7.79 -12.21
C LYS A 245 18.47 8.38 -13.55
N ASP A 246 18.17 7.71 -14.67
CA ASP A 246 18.48 8.14 -16.02
C ASP A 246 17.52 9.26 -16.44
N GLY A 247 17.73 10.46 -15.89
CA GLY A 247 17.27 11.73 -16.46
C GLY A 247 15.76 11.89 -16.59
N PHE A 248 15.09 12.22 -15.48
CA PHE A 248 13.94 13.13 -15.58
C PHE A 248 14.47 14.48 -16.10
N ARG A 249 14.45 14.66 -17.43
CA ARG A 249 14.37 16.00 -17.99
C ARG A 249 12.93 16.44 -17.74
N ASN A 250 12.79 17.46 -16.90
CA ASN A 250 11.60 18.29 -16.90
C ASN A 250 11.55 18.94 -18.27
N ASP A 251 10.75 18.37 -19.16
CA ASP A 251 10.24 19.08 -20.33
C ASP A 251 8.99 19.88 -19.90
#